data_AF-A0A1E7FMF4-F1
#
_entry.id   AF-A0A1E7FMF4-F1
#
_cell.length_a   1.000
_cell.length_b   1.000
_cell.length_c   1.000
_cell.angle_alpha   90.00
_cell.angle_beta   90.00
_cell.angle_gamma   90.00
#
_symmetry.space_group_name_H-M   'P 1'
#
loop_
_entity.id
_entity.type
_entity.pdbx_description
1 polymer ?
#
loop_
_entity_poly.entity_id
_entity_poly.type
_entity_poly.pdbx_seq_one_letter_code
_entity_poly.pdbx_strand_id
1 'polypeptide(L)'
;MAMIQQTTQTVFFLYCVLFISTNSPSPLFFSVEALSAIKPSSRTAKQHSSRRDWLDYAGAGVVATVVAGTVFPQPSFASTAEYVTELESSLTKLQPIPNLLQEEKWDEVRTILKTPPVNKLWNLGESQNPVGKLAKETGNVELFEVKDELAYNLQMTDELTYNNVFVYFQPGNGKVKIKEPQDAVNMAVKQLESIIKEASS
;
A
#
# COMPACT_ATOMS: atom_id res chain seq x y z
N MET A 1 -12.81 -1.28 68.00
CA MET A 1 -12.63 -0.33 66.88
C MET A 1 -12.45 -1.19 65.63
N ALA A 2 -13.48 -1.26 64.77
CA ALA A 2 -13.68 -1.99 63.49
C ALA A 2 -13.25 -3.49 63.43
N MET A 3 -14.08 -4.54 63.34
CA MET A 3 -15.37 -4.86 62.69
C MET A 3 -15.26 -5.41 61.23
N ILE A 4 -15.24 -6.76 61.12
CA ILE A 4 -15.96 -7.71 60.21
C ILE A 4 -15.78 -7.61 58.66
N GLN A 5 -15.74 -8.82 58.04
CA GLN A 5 -16.15 -9.26 56.67
C GLN A 5 -15.00 -9.54 55.68
N GLN A 6 -14.99 -10.58 54.83
CA GLN A 6 -15.89 -11.72 54.60
C GLN A 6 -15.17 -12.79 53.75
N THR A 7 -15.52 -14.04 54.01
CA THR A 7 -15.46 -15.26 53.18
C THR A 7 -16.17 -15.15 51.82
N THR A 8 -15.59 -15.70 50.74
CA THR A 8 -16.32 -16.40 49.65
C THR A 8 -15.35 -17.18 48.76
N GLN A 9 -15.15 -18.48 48.97
CA GLN A 9 -15.88 -19.62 48.41
C GLN A 9 -15.89 -19.74 46.87
N THR A 10 -15.02 -20.65 46.44
CA THR A 10 -15.10 -21.55 45.29
C THR A 10 -16.53 -22.07 45.06
N VAL A 11 -17.12 -21.80 43.89
CA VAL A 11 -18.28 -22.54 43.38
C VAL A 11 -17.99 -22.98 41.96
N PHE A 12 -17.75 -24.29 41.86
CA PHE A 12 -17.80 -25.11 40.68
C PHE A 12 -19.25 -25.22 40.17
N PHE A 13 -19.38 -25.65 38.90
CA PHE A 13 -20.50 -26.40 38.33
C PHE A 13 -21.60 -25.69 37.49
N LEU A 14 -21.54 -26.06 36.20
CA LEU A 14 -22.61 -26.69 35.42
C LEU A 14 -23.65 -25.78 34.74
N TYR A 15 -23.42 -25.52 33.45
CA TYR A 15 -24.50 -25.61 32.46
C TYR A 15 -23.96 -26.32 31.20
N CYS A 16 -24.25 -27.63 31.11
CA CYS A 16 -24.46 -28.32 29.83
C CYS A 16 -25.73 -27.73 29.21
N VAL A 17 -25.93 -27.68 27.89
CA VAL A 17 -26.50 -28.81 27.13
C VAL A 17 -26.70 -28.35 25.67
N LEU A 18 -26.20 -29.19 24.75
CA LEU A 18 -26.67 -29.48 23.37
C LEU A 18 -26.55 -28.41 22.26
N PHE A 19 -25.58 -28.64 21.36
CA PHE A 19 -25.92 -28.96 19.96
C PHE A 19 -25.01 -30.08 19.46
N ILE A 20 -25.60 -31.26 19.27
CA ILE A 20 -25.01 -32.41 18.56
C ILE A 20 -25.55 -32.34 17.13
N SER A 21 -24.67 -32.32 16.12
CA SER A 21 -24.90 -33.11 14.90
C SER A 21 -23.59 -33.27 14.10
N THR A 22 -23.04 -34.47 14.24
CA THR A 22 -22.33 -35.31 13.25
C THR A 22 -21.95 -34.71 11.88
N ASN A 23 -20.65 -34.75 11.53
CA ASN A 23 -20.18 -35.72 10.54
C ASN A 23 -18.65 -35.85 10.49
N SER A 24 -18.21 -37.11 10.41
CA SER A 24 -16.84 -37.59 10.42
C SER A 24 -16.15 -37.49 9.04
N PRO A 25 -14.82 -37.73 8.97
CA PRO A 25 -13.97 -37.38 7.84
C PRO A 25 -13.83 -38.53 6.82
N SER A 26 -13.41 -38.20 5.60
CA SER A 26 -12.75 -39.16 4.70
C SER A 26 -11.75 -38.45 3.79
N PRO A 27 -10.54 -39.02 3.61
CA PRO A 27 -9.54 -38.54 2.66
C PRO A 27 -9.77 -39.20 1.30
N LEU A 28 -9.80 -38.43 0.22
CA LEU A 28 -9.81 -38.97 -1.13
C LEU A 28 -8.51 -38.62 -1.85
N PHE A 29 -7.68 -39.65 -1.90
CA PHE A 29 -6.68 -39.95 -2.91
C PHE A 29 -7.14 -39.52 -4.31
N PHE A 30 -6.32 -38.75 -5.01
CA PHE A 30 -6.45 -38.63 -6.47
C PHE A 30 -5.52 -39.66 -7.12
N SER A 31 -6.14 -40.70 -7.69
CA SER A 31 -5.48 -41.67 -8.55
C SER A 31 -5.04 -41.02 -9.87
N VAL A 32 -3.79 -41.27 -10.22
CA VAL A 32 -3.23 -41.15 -11.57
C VAL A 32 -3.59 -42.43 -12.31
N GLU A 33 -4.36 -42.32 -13.40
CA GLU A 33 -4.29 -43.13 -14.64
C GLU A 33 -5.64 -43.13 -15.38
N ALA A 34 -5.65 -42.65 -16.62
CA ALA A 34 -6.01 -43.45 -17.79
C ALA A 34 -6.07 -42.57 -19.04
N LEU A 35 -5.08 -42.77 -19.93
CA LEU A 35 -5.21 -42.49 -21.35
C LEU A 35 -6.37 -43.32 -21.93
N SER A 36 -7.21 -42.73 -22.78
CA SER A 36 -7.45 -43.28 -24.12
C SER A 36 -8.16 -42.29 -25.05
N ALA A 37 -7.85 -42.46 -26.33
CA ALA A 37 -8.05 -41.54 -27.43
C ALA A 37 -9.49 -41.42 -27.94
N ILE A 38 -9.91 -40.21 -28.30
CA ILE A 38 -10.96 -39.99 -29.30
C ILE A 38 -10.47 -38.96 -30.34
N LYS A 39 -10.72 -39.35 -31.59
CA LYS A 39 -10.25 -38.89 -32.90
C LYS A 39 -10.67 -37.44 -33.24
N PRO A 40 -9.89 -36.69 -34.06
CA PRO A 40 -10.14 -35.29 -34.35
C PRO A 40 -11.31 -35.11 -35.33
N SER A 41 -12.29 -34.28 -34.95
CA SER A 41 -13.29 -33.75 -35.87
C SER A 41 -12.87 -32.36 -36.31
N SER A 42 -12.43 -32.26 -37.56
CA SER A 42 -12.20 -31.02 -38.29
C SER A 42 -13.51 -30.22 -38.42
N ARG A 43 -13.55 -29.04 -37.81
CA ARG A 43 -14.38 -27.92 -38.27
C ARG A 43 -13.52 -26.67 -38.36
N THR A 44 -13.12 -26.38 -39.59
CA THR A 44 -12.65 -25.08 -40.02
C THR A 44 -13.79 -24.07 -39.89
N ALA A 45 -13.62 -23.11 -38.99
CA ALA A 45 -14.23 -21.79 -39.12
C ALA A 45 -13.22 -20.77 -38.61
N LYS A 46 -12.67 -20.04 -39.59
CA LYS A 46 -11.79 -18.89 -39.41
C LYS A 46 -12.45 -17.88 -38.47
N GLN A 47 -11.74 -17.44 -37.43
CA GLN A 47 -11.46 -16.01 -37.27
C GLN A 47 -10.32 -15.83 -36.26
N HIS A 48 -9.14 -15.61 -36.83
CA HIS A 48 -7.99 -15.07 -36.15
C HIS A 48 -8.33 -13.61 -35.83
N SER A 49 -8.57 -13.25 -34.57
CA SER A 49 -8.56 -11.84 -34.16
C SER A 49 -7.22 -11.56 -33.49
N SER A 50 -6.20 -11.45 -34.35
CA SER A 50 -4.92 -10.88 -33.99
C SER A 50 -5.13 -9.41 -33.66
N ARG A 51 -4.59 -8.92 -32.55
CA ARG A 51 -4.70 -7.51 -32.08
C ARG A 51 -4.00 -6.50 -33.02
N ARG A 52 -3.68 -6.89 -34.25
CA ARG A 52 -2.92 -6.14 -35.25
C ARG A 52 -3.76 -5.66 -36.45
N ASP A 53 -5.04 -6.04 -36.53
CA ASP A 53 -5.92 -5.71 -37.66
C ASP A 53 -6.60 -4.32 -37.57
N TRP A 54 -6.20 -3.47 -36.62
CA TRP A 54 -6.78 -2.11 -36.49
C TRP A 54 -6.06 -1.05 -37.34
N LEU A 55 -4.95 -1.39 -38.00
CA LEU A 55 -4.15 -0.45 -38.79
C LEU A 55 -4.48 -0.43 -40.30
N ASP A 56 -5.38 -1.29 -40.78
CA ASP A 56 -5.68 -1.42 -42.21
C ASP A 56 -6.89 -0.60 -42.70
N TYR A 57 -7.39 0.36 -41.92
CA TYR A 57 -8.39 1.32 -42.42
C TYR A 57 -7.74 2.57 -43.02
N ALA A 58 -6.98 2.36 -44.10
CA ALA A 58 -6.47 3.43 -44.96
C ALA A 58 -6.94 3.18 -46.40
N GLY A 59 -7.90 3.97 -46.89
CA GLY A 59 -8.19 3.99 -48.33
C GLY A 59 -9.55 4.50 -48.74
N ALA A 60 -9.83 5.80 -48.58
CA ALA A 60 -10.55 6.60 -49.58
C ALA A 60 -10.66 8.08 -49.15
N GLY A 61 -9.85 8.93 -49.80
CA GLY A 61 -10.18 10.32 -50.11
C GLY A 61 -10.29 11.33 -48.97
N VAL A 62 -9.27 12.19 -48.82
CA VAL A 62 -9.34 13.65 -49.02
C VAL A 62 -7.92 14.20 -48.80
N VAL A 63 -7.40 14.88 -49.82
CA VAL A 63 -6.21 15.71 -49.73
C VAL A 63 -6.58 16.94 -48.90
N ALA A 64 -6.08 17.01 -47.66
CA ALA A 64 -6.08 18.22 -46.85
C ALA A 64 -4.70 18.39 -46.23
N THR A 65 -3.92 19.29 -46.82
CA THR A 65 -2.64 19.76 -46.30
C THR A 65 -2.85 20.39 -44.92
N VAL A 66 -2.45 19.71 -43.85
CA VAL A 66 -2.31 20.32 -42.52
C VAL A 66 -0.83 20.30 -42.16
N VAL A 67 -0.15 21.39 -42.50
CA VAL A 67 1.09 21.78 -41.83
C VAL A 67 0.66 22.46 -40.54
N ALA A 68 0.72 21.78 -39.39
CA ALA A 68 0.71 22.44 -38.09
C ALA A 68 1.04 21.46 -36.96
N GLY A 69 2.23 21.64 -36.39
CA GLY A 69 2.51 21.40 -34.98
C GLY A 69 2.52 19.94 -34.52
N THR A 70 3.72 19.40 -34.33
CA THR A 70 3.94 18.44 -33.24
C THR A 70 3.50 19.09 -31.94
N VAL A 71 2.26 18.84 -31.52
CA VAL A 71 1.78 19.14 -30.18
C VAL A 71 2.48 18.13 -29.27
N PHE A 72 3.70 18.47 -28.87
CA PHE A 72 4.27 17.88 -27.67
C PHE A 72 3.34 18.29 -26.53
N PRO A 73 2.84 17.33 -25.71
CA PRO A 73 2.10 17.71 -24.51
C PRO A 73 3.01 18.60 -23.69
N GLN A 74 2.62 19.88 -23.52
CA GLN A 74 3.30 20.74 -22.58
C GLN A 74 3.12 20.14 -21.19
N PRO A 75 4.17 20.12 -20.34
CA PRO A 75 3.99 19.83 -18.93
C PRO A 75 3.02 20.87 -18.38
N SER A 76 1.89 20.37 -17.84
CA SER A 76 0.92 21.20 -17.16
C SER A 76 1.56 21.68 -15.85
N PHE A 77 2.10 22.89 -15.83
CA PHE A 77 2.68 23.48 -14.62
C PHE A 77 1.66 23.69 -13.48
N ALA A 78 0.36 23.64 -13.79
CA ALA A 78 -0.69 23.75 -12.78
C ALA A 78 -0.77 22.47 -11.90
N SER A 79 -0.57 21.29 -12.47
CA SER A 79 -0.69 20.02 -11.74
C SER A 79 0.53 19.73 -10.88
N THR A 80 1.72 20.15 -11.30
CA THR A 80 2.95 19.97 -10.52
C THR A 80 2.92 20.77 -9.21
N ALA A 81 2.42 22.01 -9.23
CA ALA A 81 2.28 22.86 -8.03
C ALA A 81 1.29 22.28 -7.00
N GLU A 82 0.20 21.66 -7.48
CA GLU A 82 -0.77 20.97 -6.62
C GLU A 82 -0.12 19.78 -5.90
N TYR A 83 0.70 18.98 -6.59
CA TYR A 83 1.41 17.86 -5.95
C TYR A 83 2.45 18.34 -4.94
N VAL A 84 3.20 19.41 -5.25
CA VAL A 84 4.18 19.97 -4.30
C VAL A 84 3.47 20.43 -3.02
N THR A 85 2.33 21.12 -3.16
CA THR A 85 1.52 21.54 -1.99
C THR A 85 1.05 20.34 -1.15
N GLU A 86 0.66 19.23 -1.80
CA GLU A 86 0.27 18.00 -1.11
C GLU A 86 1.47 17.30 -0.42
N LEU A 87 2.66 17.36 -1.00
CA LEU A 87 3.90 16.85 -0.41
C LEU A 87 4.31 17.68 0.81
N GLU A 88 4.22 19.01 0.74
CA GLU A 88 4.47 19.91 1.88
C GLU A 88 3.48 19.67 3.04
N SER A 89 2.21 19.42 2.70
CA SER A 89 1.19 19.05 3.69
C SER A 89 1.53 17.73 4.38
N SER A 90 2.04 16.75 3.61
CA SER A 90 2.52 15.48 4.15
C SER A 90 3.73 15.66 5.06
N LEU A 91 4.70 16.51 4.66
CA LEU A 91 5.88 16.82 5.45
C LEU A 91 5.51 17.41 6.82
N THR A 92 4.60 18.39 6.82
CA THR A 92 4.11 19.04 8.05
C THR A 92 3.46 18.03 9.00
N LYS A 93 2.79 17.01 8.47
CA LYS A 93 2.19 15.93 9.28
C LYS A 93 3.20 14.92 9.80
N LEU A 94 4.31 14.70 9.11
CA LEU A 94 5.37 13.77 9.54
C LEU A 94 6.28 14.35 10.61
N GLN A 95 6.52 15.67 10.61
CA GLN A 95 7.38 16.35 11.59
C GLN A 95 7.10 16.07 13.08
N PRO A 96 5.84 15.96 13.56
CA PRO A 96 5.58 15.65 14.97
C PRO A 96 5.83 14.17 15.34
N ILE A 97 5.91 13.25 14.38
CA ILE A 97 5.99 11.80 14.66
C ILE A 97 7.17 11.42 15.55
N PRO A 98 8.41 11.92 15.35
CA PRO A 98 9.54 11.56 16.22
C PRO A 98 9.30 11.87 17.70
N ASN A 99 8.56 12.95 18.01
CA ASN A 99 8.20 13.31 19.38
C ASN A 99 7.09 12.39 19.92
N LEU A 100 6.06 12.09 19.10
CA LEU A 100 5.00 11.15 19.48
C LEU A 100 5.53 9.74 19.76
N LEU A 101 6.57 9.32 19.04
CA LEU A 101 7.27 8.05 19.30
C LEU A 101 8.02 8.06 20.65
N GLN A 102 8.52 9.22 21.12
CA GLN A 102 9.13 9.34 22.45
C GLN A 102 8.08 9.32 23.57
N GLU A 103 6.92 9.90 23.30
CA GLU A 103 5.77 9.92 24.22
C GLU A 103 4.99 8.60 24.24
N GLU A 104 5.45 7.58 23.49
CA GLU A 104 4.82 6.27 23.36
C GLU A 104 3.36 6.33 22.84
N LYS A 105 3.03 7.38 22.07
CA LYS A 105 1.71 7.62 21.47
C LYS A 105 1.56 6.89 20.14
N TRP A 106 1.63 5.56 20.17
CA TRP A 106 1.66 4.71 18.98
C TRP A 106 0.42 4.87 18.08
N ASP A 107 -0.76 4.96 18.69
CA ASP A 107 -2.01 5.09 17.94
C ASP A 107 -2.11 6.44 17.21
N GLU A 108 -1.60 7.51 17.81
CA GLU A 108 -1.54 8.82 17.15
C GLU A 108 -0.60 8.79 15.94
N VAL A 109 0.57 8.16 16.08
CA VAL A 109 1.53 7.97 14.98
C VAL A 109 0.87 7.21 13.83
N ARG A 110 0.22 6.07 14.11
CA ARG A 110 -0.44 5.27 13.08
C ARG A 110 -1.62 6.01 12.46
N THR A 111 -2.36 6.79 13.25
CA THR A 111 -3.43 7.66 12.73
C THR A 111 -2.87 8.65 11.72
N ILE A 112 -1.74 9.30 12.01
CA ILE A 112 -1.09 10.21 11.06
C ILE A 112 -0.68 9.47 9.79
N LEU A 113 -0.02 8.31 9.89
CA LEU A 113 0.48 7.55 8.74
C LEU A 113 -0.64 7.01 7.84
N LYS A 114 -1.79 6.63 8.41
CA LYS A 114 -2.95 6.05 7.69
C LYS A 114 -3.97 7.10 7.23
N THR A 115 -3.84 8.35 7.65
CA THR A 115 -4.74 9.43 7.24
C THR A 115 -4.14 10.23 6.09
N PRO A 116 -4.93 10.69 5.10
CA PRO A 116 -4.46 11.64 4.11
C PRO A 116 -3.91 12.91 4.77
N PRO A 117 -2.83 13.51 4.24
CA PRO A 117 -2.21 13.22 2.94
C PRO A 117 -1.14 12.12 2.96
N VAL A 118 -0.56 11.79 4.13
CA VAL A 118 0.57 10.85 4.27
C VAL A 118 0.23 9.45 3.75
N ASN A 119 -1.01 8.99 3.95
CA ASN A 119 -1.50 7.70 3.48
C ASN A 119 -1.33 7.49 1.96
N LYS A 120 -1.40 8.57 1.17
CA LYS A 120 -1.26 8.53 -0.29
C LYS A 120 0.15 8.21 -0.74
N LEU A 121 1.15 8.47 0.10
CA LEU A 121 2.56 8.24 -0.23
C LEU A 121 2.93 6.76 -0.27
N TRP A 122 2.17 5.89 0.40
CA TRP A 122 2.60 4.50 0.60
C TRP A 122 1.50 3.44 0.61
N ASN A 123 0.26 3.78 0.99
CA ASN A 123 -0.79 2.79 1.26
C ASN A 123 -1.91 2.80 0.19
N LEU A 124 -2.20 3.95 -0.43
CA LEU A 124 -3.29 4.07 -1.42
C LEU A 124 -2.89 3.70 -2.86
N GLY A 125 -1.67 3.19 -3.04
CA GLY A 125 -1.16 2.72 -4.32
C GLY A 125 -0.74 3.83 -5.30
N GLU A 126 -0.17 3.40 -6.43
CA GLU A 126 0.50 4.27 -7.42
C GLU A 126 -0.41 5.34 -8.04
N SER A 127 -1.71 5.06 -8.15
CA SER A 127 -2.67 5.99 -8.77
C SER A 127 -2.95 7.25 -7.94
N GLN A 128 -2.72 7.19 -6.62
CA GLN A 128 -2.97 8.28 -5.70
C GLN A 128 -1.68 8.93 -5.20
N ASN A 129 -0.52 8.33 -5.49
CA ASN A 129 0.76 8.81 -5.01
C ASN A 129 1.17 10.12 -5.72
N PRO A 130 1.27 11.26 -5.01
CA PRO A 130 1.65 12.53 -5.61
C PRO A 130 3.08 12.52 -6.18
N VAL A 131 4.03 11.79 -5.57
CA VAL A 131 5.41 11.66 -6.08
C VAL A 131 5.42 10.89 -7.41
N GLY A 132 4.65 9.81 -7.51
CA GLY A 132 4.54 9.04 -8.75
C GLY A 132 3.86 9.81 -9.88
N LYS A 133 2.90 10.68 -9.56
CA LYS A 133 2.29 11.60 -10.54
C LYS A 133 3.27 12.69 -10.98
N LEU A 134 3.98 13.29 -10.04
CA LEU A 134 5.02 14.27 -10.30
C LEU A 134 6.13 13.67 -11.19
N ALA A 135 6.59 12.45 -10.90
CA ALA A 135 7.60 11.76 -11.70
C ALA A 135 7.16 11.55 -13.16
N LYS A 136 5.88 11.21 -13.38
CA LYS A 136 5.29 11.05 -14.73
C LYS A 136 5.20 12.37 -15.48
N GLU A 137 4.88 13.46 -14.80
CA GLU A 137 4.72 14.78 -15.40
C GLU A 137 6.06 15.46 -15.71
N THR A 138 7.04 15.33 -14.82
CA THR A 138 8.39 15.87 -15.00
C THR A 138 9.27 14.96 -15.88
N GLY A 139 8.92 13.67 -16.00
CA GLY A 139 9.74 12.67 -16.69
C GLY A 139 11.04 12.32 -15.95
N ASN A 140 11.15 12.69 -14.67
CA ASN A 140 12.33 12.39 -13.85
C ASN A 140 12.24 10.96 -13.29
N VAL A 141 13.12 10.09 -13.77
CA VAL A 141 13.17 8.67 -13.38
C VAL A 141 13.67 8.49 -11.94
N GLU A 142 14.53 9.38 -11.45
CA GLU A 142 15.08 9.32 -10.08
C GLU A 142 13.96 9.45 -9.03
N LEU A 143 12.92 10.23 -9.34
CA LEU A 143 11.76 10.37 -8.46
C LEU A 143 10.99 9.05 -8.27
N PHE A 144 11.05 8.09 -9.21
CA PHE A 144 10.43 6.78 -9.00
C PHE A 144 11.19 5.95 -7.96
N GLU A 145 12.53 6.03 -7.96
CA GLU A 145 13.36 5.32 -6.98
C GLU A 145 13.14 5.89 -5.58
N VAL A 146 13.23 7.22 -5.44
CA VAL A 146 13.02 7.89 -4.15
C VAL A 146 11.58 7.70 -3.63
N LYS A 147 10.59 7.61 -4.53
CA LYS A 147 9.20 7.28 -4.17
C LYS A 147 9.09 5.91 -3.49
N ASP A 148 9.73 4.89 -4.04
CA ASP A 148 9.65 3.52 -3.51
C ASP A 148 10.39 3.41 -2.17
N GLU A 149 11.54 4.07 -2.03
CA GLU A 149 12.25 4.14 -0.74
C GLU A 149 11.46 4.93 0.32
N LEU A 150 10.82 6.04 -0.07
CA LEU A 150 9.94 6.81 0.81
C LEU A 150 8.77 5.95 1.31
N ALA A 151 8.11 5.24 0.40
CA ALA A 151 7.02 4.34 0.75
C ALA A 151 7.49 3.22 1.69
N TYR A 152 8.66 2.65 1.43
CA TYR A 152 9.27 1.63 2.29
C TYR A 152 9.54 2.17 3.71
N ASN A 153 10.15 3.35 3.85
CA ASN A 153 10.44 3.93 5.16
C ASN A 153 9.16 4.22 5.97
N LEU A 154 8.11 4.73 5.30
CA LEU A 154 6.80 4.97 5.94
C LEU A 154 6.10 3.66 6.37
N GLN A 155 6.18 2.62 5.54
CA GLN A 155 5.69 1.28 5.89
C GLN A 155 6.44 0.69 7.09
N MET A 156 7.77 0.82 7.09
CA MET A 156 8.62 0.38 8.18
C MET A 156 8.27 1.10 9.48
N THR A 157 8.00 2.41 9.44
CA THR A 157 7.50 3.14 10.62
C THR A 157 6.18 2.58 11.12
N ASP A 158 5.18 2.34 10.26
CA ASP A 158 3.89 1.78 10.68
C ASP A 158 4.05 0.40 11.33
N GLU A 159 4.86 -0.47 10.72
CA GLU A 159 5.10 -1.82 11.21
C GLU A 159 5.81 -1.82 12.57
N LEU A 160 6.88 -1.03 12.73
CA LEU A 160 7.61 -0.93 13.98
C LEU A 160 6.75 -0.29 15.10
N THR A 161 5.94 0.71 14.74
CA THR A 161 5.00 1.35 15.67
C THR A 161 3.90 0.37 16.09
N TYR A 162 3.38 -0.43 15.15
CA TYR A 162 2.42 -1.49 15.43
C TYR A 162 3.01 -2.53 16.39
N ASN A 163 4.22 -3.00 16.12
CA ASN A 163 4.89 -3.98 16.98
C ASN A 163 5.11 -3.48 18.42
N ASN A 164 5.29 -2.17 18.62
CA ASN A 164 5.36 -1.57 19.96
C ASN A 164 4.01 -1.60 20.71
N VAL A 165 2.87 -1.61 20.01
CA VAL A 165 1.53 -1.72 20.62
C VAL A 165 1.21 -3.14 21.07
N PHE A 166 1.56 -4.15 20.26
CA PHE A 166 1.07 -5.52 20.45
C PHE A 166 2.06 -6.47 21.11
N VAL A 167 3.35 -6.12 21.13
CA VAL A 167 4.38 -6.96 21.73
C VAL A 167 4.71 -6.45 23.13
N TYR A 168 3.97 -6.94 24.14
CA TYR A 168 4.21 -6.66 25.56
C TYR A 168 5.61 -7.09 26.05
N PHE A 169 6.27 -7.98 25.31
CA PHE A 169 7.62 -8.45 25.62
C PHE A 169 8.44 -8.58 24.34
N GLN A 170 9.29 -7.58 24.08
CA GLN A 170 10.20 -7.65 22.94
C GLN A 170 11.45 -8.48 23.29
N PRO A 171 11.92 -9.38 22.39
CA PRO A 171 13.11 -10.18 22.64
C PRO A 171 14.32 -9.25 22.85
N GLY A 172 14.99 -9.37 24.00
CA GLY A 172 16.03 -8.45 24.49
C GLY A 172 15.73 -7.93 25.90
N ASN A 173 16.12 -6.70 26.22
CA ASN A 173 15.90 -6.07 27.53
C ASN A 173 14.43 -5.71 27.85
N GLY A 174 13.45 -6.19 27.07
CA GLY A 174 12.03 -5.84 27.23
C GLY A 174 11.71 -4.36 26.99
N LYS A 175 12.61 -3.61 26.36
CA LYS A 175 12.44 -2.19 26.06
C LYS A 175 11.75 -2.00 24.72
N VAL A 176 10.86 -1.02 24.65
CA VAL A 176 10.21 -0.57 23.42
C VAL A 176 11.26 -0.10 22.41
N LYS A 177 11.12 -0.52 21.15
CA LYS A 177 11.96 -0.07 20.03
C LYS A 177 11.51 1.31 19.54
N ILE A 178 12.10 2.36 20.11
CA ILE A 178 11.81 3.76 19.72
C ILE A 178 12.76 4.25 18.63
N LYS A 179 14.03 3.81 18.67
CA LYS A 179 15.07 4.29 17.76
C LYS A 179 14.82 3.89 16.30
N GLU A 180 14.48 2.64 16.05
CA GLU A 180 14.24 2.11 14.69
C GLU A 180 13.11 2.88 13.96
N PRO A 181 11.90 3.08 14.54
CA PRO A 181 10.86 3.86 13.87
C PRO A 181 11.23 5.34 13.71
N GLN A 182 11.97 5.93 14.66
CA GLN A 182 12.47 7.31 14.52
C GLN A 182 13.44 7.46 13.35
N ASP A 183 14.41 6.55 13.23
CA ASP A 183 15.39 6.58 12.14
C ASP A 183 14.69 6.43 10.77
N ALA A 184 13.68 5.56 10.69
CA ALA A 184 12.86 5.39 9.48
C ALA A 184 12.07 6.66 9.11
N VAL A 185 11.39 7.29 10.09
CA VAL A 185 10.65 8.55 9.85
C VAL A 185 11.57 9.67 9.43
N ASN A 186 12.71 9.81 10.09
CA ASN A 186 13.69 10.85 9.76
C ASN A 186 14.24 10.67 8.35
N MET A 187 14.40 9.42 7.88
CA MET A 187 14.79 9.15 6.50
C MET A 187 13.67 9.52 5.52
N ALA A 188 12.42 9.15 5.82
CA ALA A 188 11.26 9.53 5.02
C ALA A 188 11.11 11.06 4.90
N VAL A 189 11.33 11.80 5.99
CA VAL A 189 11.32 13.27 6.01
C VAL A 189 12.39 13.83 5.08
N LYS A 190 13.64 13.33 5.16
CA LYS A 190 14.73 13.78 4.28
C LYS A 190 14.46 13.50 2.80
N GLN A 191 13.92 12.32 2.48
CA GLN A 191 13.54 11.96 1.12
C GLN A 191 12.45 12.88 0.59
N LEU A 192 11.44 13.18 1.41
CA LEU A 192 10.36 14.09 1.05
C LEU A 192 10.85 15.53 0.83
N GLU A 193 11.77 16.01 1.68
CA GLU A 193 12.43 17.31 1.50
C GLU A 193 13.24 17.37 0.19
N SER A 194 13.96 16.30 -0.16
CA SER A 194 14.70 16.21 -1.44
C SER A 194 13.75 16.30 -2.63
N ILE A 195 12.66 15.51 -2.61
CA ILE A 195 11.64 15.52 -3.67
C ILE A 195 11.06 16.93 -3.84
N ILE A 196 10.67 17.59 -2.74
CA ILE A 196 10.09 18.95 -2.79
C ILE A 196 11.10 19.95 -3.39
N LYS A 197 12.36 19.85 -3.00
CA LYS A 197 13.43 20.72 -3.51
C LYS A 197 13.65 20.52 -5.01
N GLU A 198 13.72 19.27 -5.47
CA GLU A 198 13.89 18.92 -6.89
C GLU A 198 12.66 19.33 -7.72
N ALA A 199 11.45 19.22 -7.17
CA ALA A 199 10.22 19.64 -7.81
C ALA A 199 10.08 21.16 -7.94
N SER A 200 10.75 21.91 -7.07
CA SER A 200 10.69 23.37 -7.00
C SER A 200 11.88 24.06 -7.69
N SER A 201 12.82 23.29 -8.24
CA SER A 201 14.02 23.78 -8.95
C SER A 201 13.77 23.94 -10.44
#